data_AF-A0AAU7YG93-F1
#
_entry.id   AF-A0AAU7YG93-F1
#
_cell.length_a   1.000
_cell.length_b   1.000
_cell.length_c   1.000
_cell.angle_alpha   90.00
_cell.angle_beta   90.00
_cell.angle_gamma   90.00
#
_symmetry.space_group_name_H-M   'P 1'
#
loop_
_entity.id
_entity.type
_entity.pdbx_description
1 polymer ?
#
loop_
_entity_poly.entity_id
_entity_poly.type
_entity_poly.pdbx_seq_one_letter_code
_entity_poly.pdbx_strand_id
1 'polypeptide(L)'
;MAKGEIANTASNSVTNVAIQLLTGDGVNPVDLSKAPTAGDITLDTYSATNKLNFFARMITAGGSISQGTVGTTVIYNQKHF
;
A
#
# COMPACT_ATOMS: atom_id res chain seq x y z
N MET A 1 -14.58 -7.56 -1.23
CA MET A 1 -13.25 -7.87 -0.69
C MET A 1 -12.39 -6.63 -0.83
N ALA A 2 -12.00 -6.06 0.31
CA ALA A 2 -10.92 -5.11 0.52
C ALA A 2 -9.92 -5.00 -0.65
N LYS A 3 -9.93 -3.90 -1.41
CA LYS A 3 -8.92 -3.64 -2.45
C LYS A 3 -7.75 -2.89 -1.80
N GLY A 4 -6.53 -3.38 -1.99
CA GLY A 4 -5.32 -2.68 -1.56
C GLY A 4 -4.96 -2.83 -0.10
N GLU A 5 -5.78 -3.52 0.70
CA GLU A 5 -5.57 -3.65 2.15
C GLU A 5 -4.53 -4.72 2.46
N ILE A 6 -3.61 -4.34 3.34
CA ILE A 6 -2.49 -5.14 3.81
C ILE A 6 -2.61 -5.16 5.33
N ALA A 7 -2.60 -6.38 5.88
CA ALA A 7 -2.73 -6.57 7.31
C ALA A 7 -1.61 -5.86 8.08
N ASN A 8 -1.98 -5.28 9.23
CA ASN A 8 -1.01 -4.79 10.20
C ASN A 8 -0.33 -5.99 10.87
N THR A 9 0.97 -6.14 10.65
CA THR A 9 1.78 -7.25 11.18
C THR A 9 2.83 -6.77 12.20
N ALA A 10 2.71 -5.54 12.69
CA ALA A 10 3.63 -5.00 13.69
C ALA A 10 3.49 -5.70 15.05
N SER A 11 4.57 -5.73 15.82
CA SER A 11 4.51 -6.10 17.24
C SER A 11 3.72 -5.05 18.03
N ASN A 12 2.94 -5.49 19.03
CA ASN A 12 1.98 -4.64 19.75
C ASN A 12 1.01 -3.91 18.79
N SER A 13 0.45 -4.68 17.85
CA SER A 13 -0.37 -4.13 16.77
C SER A 13 -1.66 -3.49 17.28
N VAL A 14 -2.00 -2.35 16.66
CA VAL A 14 -3.35 -1.81 16.69
C VAL A 14 -4.32 -2.82 16.07
N THR A 15 -5.40 -3.13 16.77
CA THR A 15 -6.51 -3.91 16.22
C THR A 15 -7.37 -3.06 15.29
N ASN A 16 -8.05 -3.69 14.33
CA ASN A 16 -9.03 -3.02 13.47
C ASN A 16 -8.46 -1.94 12.54
N VAL A 17 -7.18 -2.03 12.21
CA VAL A 17 -6.48 -1.15 11.26
C VAL A 17 -5.75 -1.98 10.22
N ALA A 18 -5.80 -1.51 8.97
CA ALA A 18 -5.02 -2.02 7.86
C ALA A 18 -4.22 -0.90 7.20
N ILE A 19 -3.18 -1.28 6.46
CA ILE A 19 -2.44 -0.39 5.58
C ILE A 19 -2.98 -0.59 4.17
N GLN A 20 -3.38 0.46 3.49
CA GLN A 20 -3.90 0.38 2.12
C GLN A 20 -2.90 1.02 1.16
N LEU A 21 -2.45 0.24 0.17
CA LEU A 21 -1.71 0.79 -0.97
C LEU A 21 -2.66 1.47 -1.96
N LEU A 22 -2.21 2.61 -2.47
CA LEU A 22 -2.94 3.41 -3.44
C LEU A 22 -2.18 3.40 -4.76
N THR A 23 -2.91 3.53 -5.86
CA THR A 23 -2.36 3.69 -7.20
C THR A 23 -1.53 4.97 -7.27
N GLY A 24 -0.86 5.20 -8.39
CA GLY A 24 -0.03 6.38 -8.60
C GLY A 24 -0.79 7.73 -8.58
N ASP A 25 -2.13 7.71 -8.52
CA ASP A 25 -2.96 8.90 -8.30
C ASP A 25 -3.10 9.29 -6.82
N GLY A 26 -2.69 8.42 -5.89
CA GLY A 26 -2.76 8.66 -4.44
C GLY A 26 -4.18 8.65 -3.87
N VAL A 27 -5.18 8.17 -4.62
CA VAL A 27 -6.61 8.19 -4.28
C VAL A 27 -7.21 6.78 -4.33
N ASN A 28 -6.99 6.06 -5.43
CA ASN A 28 -7.61 4.77 -5.68
C ASN A 28 -6.78 3.63 -5.08
N PRO A 29 -7.39 2.58 -4.53
CA PRO A 29 -6.64 1.45 -3.99
C PRO A 29 -6.09 0.53 -5.09
N VAL A 30 -4.88 0.01 -4.89
CA VAL A 30 -4.27 -1.01 -5.76
C VAL A 30 -5.03 -2.34 -5.64
N ASP A 31 -5.23 -3.05 -6.74
CA ASP A 31 -5.80 -4.41 -6.71
C ASP A 31 -4.70 -5.46 -6.49
N LEU A 32 -4.47 -5.82 -5.22
CA LEU A 32 -3.43 -6.79 -4.82
C LEU A 32 -3.69 -8.23 -5.30
N SER A 33 -4.87 -8.52 -5.86
CA SER A 33 -5.19 -9.85 -6.42
C SER A 33 -4.63 -10.05 -7.84
N LYS A 34 -4.08 -9.00 -8.45
CA LYS A 34 -3.59 -8.99 -9.83
C LYS A 34 -2.13 -8.54 -9.88
N ALA A 35 -1.48 -8.86 -11.00
CA ALA A 35 -0.18 -8.28 -11.29
C ALA A 35 -0.32 -6.75 -11.44
N PRO A 36 0.66 -5.97 -10.94
CA PRO A 36 0.67 -4.52 -11.13
C PRO A 36 0.62 -4.15 -12.62
N THR A 37 -0.14 -3.12 -12.93
CA THR A 37 -0.29 -2.53 -14.26
C THR A 37 0.28 -1.10 -14.29
N ALA A 38 0.44 -0.55 -15.50
CA ALA A 38 0.87 0.84 -15.65
C ALA A 38 -0.11 1.78 -14.94
N GLY A 39 0.39 2.62 -14.04
CA GLY A 39 -0.42 3.54 -13.24
C GLY A 39 -0.66 3.10 -11.80
N ASP A 40 -0.49 1.81 -11.47
CA ASP A 40 -0.53 1.36 -10.06
C ASP A 40 0.65 1.94 -9.26
N ILE A 41 1.82 2.01 -9.89
CA ILE A 41 3.02 2.68 -9.39
C ILE A 41 3.50 3.61 -10.50
N THR A 42 3.78 4.87 -10.16
CA THR A 42 4.22 5.86 -11.15
C THR A 42 5.73 6.06 -11.08
N LEU A 43 6.33 6.21 -12.26
CA LEU A 43 7.70 6.65 -12.42
C LEU A 43 7.70 8.19 -12.48
N ASP A 44 8.49 8.83 -11.63
CA ASP A 44 8.81 10.25 -11.77
C ASP A 44 9.76 10.42 -12.96
N THR A 45 9.20 10.79 -14.11
CA THR A 45 9.94 10.98 -15.37
C THR A 45 10.79 12.25 -15.39
N TYR A 46 10.62 13.15 -14.41
CA TYR A 46 11.48 14.31 -14.23
C TYR A 46 12.68 14.00 -13.34
N SER A 47 12.69 12.83 -12.69
CA SER A 47 13.81 12.39 -11.88
C SER A 47 14.99 11.96 -12.75
N ALA A 48 16.16 12.52 -12.48
CA ALA A 48 17.42 12.09 -13.11
C ALA A 48 17.79 10.62 -12.79
N THR A 49 17.16 10.00 -11.79
CA THR A 49 17.49 8.65 -11.31
C THR A 49 16.29 7.68 -11.33
N ASN A 50 15.22 7.99 -12.07
CA ASN A 50 14.05 7.11 -12.21
C ASN A 50 13.40 6.71 -10.86
N LYS A 51 12.90 7.68 -10.10
CA LYS A 51 12.21 7.42 -8.82
C LYS A 51 10.83 6.80 -9.03
N LEU A 52 10.54 5.72 -8.30
CA LEU A 52 9.20 5.15 -8.22
C LEU A 52 8.42 5.79 -7.06
N ASN A 53 7.17 6.16 -7.31
CA ASN A 53 6.27 6.73 -6.32
C ASN A 53 5.28 5.67 -5.83
N PHE A 54 5.27 5.46 -4.51
CA PHE A 54 4.33 4.58 -3.83
C PHE A 54 3.47 5.42 -2.88
N PHE A 55 2.16 5.20 -2.92
CA PHE A 55 1.23 5.85 -2.03
C PHE A 55 0.61 4.80 -1.10
N ALA A 56 0.52 5.14 0.18
CA ALA A 56 -0.07 4.29 1.19
C ALA A 56 -0.80 5.14 2.22
N ARG A 57 -1.86 4.57 2.80
CA ARG A 57 -2.57 5.18 3.92
C ARG A 57 -2.94 4.12 4.95
N MET A 58 -3.25 4.58 6.16
CA MET A 58 -3.91 3.76 7.16
C MET A 58 -5.42 3.81 6.93
N ILE A 59 -6.11 2.68 7.06
CA ILE A 59 -7.57 2.62 7.03
C ILE A 59 -8.11 1.84 8.22
N THR A 60 -9.37 2.11 8.57
CA THR A 60 -10.10 1.34 9.58
C THR A 60 -10.65 0.05 8.95
N ALA A 61 -10.36 -1.09 9.54
CA ALA A 61 -10.94 -2.38 9.14
C ALA A 61 -12.28 -2.69 9.84
N GLY A 62 -12.83 -1.70 10.58
CA GLY A 62 -14.10 -1.76 11.30
C GLY A 62 -13.94 -2.03 12.81
N GLY A 63 -14.89 -1.59 13.63
CA GLY A 63 -14.82 -1.72 15.09
C GLY A 63 -13.97 -0.63 15.78
N SER A 64 -13.82 -0.74 17.10
CA SER A 64 -13.03 0.21 17.90
C SER A 64 -11.54 0.00 17.71
N ILE A 65 -10.79 1.10 17.56
CA ILE A 65 -9.33 1.07 17.36
C ILE A 65 -8.64 1.21 18.72
N SER A 66 -7.70 0.32 19.01
CA SER A 66 -6.84 0.40 20.20
C SER A 66 -5.58 1.23 19.95
N GLN A 67 -4.93 1.71 20.99
CA GLN A 67 -3.58 2.28 20.86
C GLN A 67 -2.57 1.15 20.57
N GLY A 68 -1.54 1.44 19.77
CA GLY A 68 -0.48 0.48 19.43
C GLY A 68 0.29 0.90 18.18
N THR A 69 1.00 -0.06 17.59
CA THR A 69 1.82 0.13 16.40
C THR A 69 1.09 -0.30 15.13
N VAL A 70 1.36 0.39 14.02
CA VAL A 70 0.95 -0.01 12.67
C VAL A 70 2.19 -0.16 11.81
N GLY A 71 2.36 -1.34 11.21
CA GLY A 71 3.50 -1.64 10.36
C GLY A 71 3.30 -2.95 9.60
N THR A 72 3.83 -3.00 8.39
CA THR A 72 3.84 -4.19 7.56
C THR A 72 5.05 -4.14 6.63
N THR A 73 5.37 -5.26 5.99
CA THR A 73 6.40 -5.32 4.96
C THR A 73 5.75 -5.74 3.65
N VAL A 74 5.99 -4.94 2.61
CA VAL A 74 5.52 -5.22 1.25
C VAL A 74 6.73 -5.46 0.36
N ILE A 75 6.65 -6.49 -0.48
CA ILE A 75 7.67 -6.81 -1.48
C ILE A 75 7.16 -6.35 -2.83
N TYR A 76 7.91 -5.47 -3.49
CA TYR A 76 7.67 -5.09 -4.88
C TYR A 76 8.65 -5.84 -5.79
N ASN A 77 8.12 -6.70 -6.66
CA ASN A 77 8.90 -7.44 -7.65
C ASN A 77 8.77 -6.77 -9.01
N GLN A 78 9.86 -6.16 -9.49
CA GLN A 78 9.91 -5.60 -10.85
C GLN A 78 10.18 -6.72 -11.85
N LYS A 79 9.32 -6.87 -12.87
CA LYS A 79 9.54 -7.77 -14.00
C LYS A 79 9.83 -6.95 -15.25
N HIS A 80 11.05 -7.09 -15.78
CA HIS A 80 11.40 -6.57 -17.10
C HIS A 80 11.07 -7.64 -18.16
N PHE A 81 10.51 -7.20 -19.28
CA PHE A 81 10.20 -8.04 -20.45
C PHE A 81 11.11 -7.65 -21.60
#